data_AF-A0A132AF74-F1
#
_entry.id   AF-A0A132AF74-F1
#
_cell.length_a   1.000
_cell.length_b   1.000
_cell.length_c   1.000
_cell.angle_alpha   90.00
_cell.angle_beta   90.00
_cell.angle_gamma   90.00
#
_symmetry.space_group_name_H-M   'P 1'
#
loop_
_entity.id
_entity.type
_entity.pdbx_description
1 polymer ?
#
loop_
_entity_poly.entity_id
_entity_poly.type
_entity_poly.pdbx_seq_one_letter_code
_entity_poly.pdbx_strand_id
1 'polypeptide(L)'
;NAVEFALKQTHLAIIHGPPGTGKTTALVELILQLIERRMKLLVCASSNVAIDNVFSNLIKSDKFKNTYEKNDQNKFVRVGHLARIEKNIRKYSLDHIVSKQIDDVGLKNSPWSSLVINITKDVLQNSSIIFSTCNGASLIGPLKYFDREHKFDVVIIDECAQALESTAMIPLLVAKKLVIAGDHQQLPATVVSQEAADKGMGISLMEHLIERYKDSTDRVLRMLTVQYRMNDLINSWPSQYFYQNLLKSSPSVSSQHFKIFSNASNQFSDDYPVLRLIDTCGYFMYEIGSKNQISKSKGNEFEANIVCLIIKDLIDLGLQPEEIG
;
A
#
# COMPACT_ATOMS: atom_id res chain seq x y z
N ASN A 1 4.50 -13.57 -14.21
CA ASN A 1 5.20 -14.34 -13.14
C ASN A 1 4.53 -14.23 -11.76
N ALA A 2 4.50 -13.07 -11.08
CA ALA A 2 3.95 -12.99 -9.72
C ALA A 2 2.43 -13.21 -9.62
N VAL A 3 1.63 -12.63 -10.52
CA VAL A 3 0.17 -12.82 -10.58
C VAL A 3 -0.18 -14.29 -10.83
N GLU A 4 0.44 -14.89 -11.84
CA GLU A 4 0.25 -16.29 -12.17
C GLU A 4 0.64 -17.21 -11.01
N PHE A 5 1.76 -16.92 -10.34
CA PHE A 5 2.17 -17.63 -9.13
C PHE A 5 1.08 -17.54 -8.05
N ALA A 6 0.62 -16.32 -7.72
CA ALA A 6 -0.41 -16.13 -6.69
C ALA A 6 -1.74 -16.83 -7.05
N LEU A 7 -2.11 -16.87 -8.34
CA LEU A 7 -3.29 -17.60 -8.81
C LEU A 7 -3.15 -19.12 -8.60
N LYS A 8 -1.96 -19.69 -8.87
CA LYS A 8 -1.69 -21.13 -8.72
C LYS A 8 -1.60 -21.60 -7.26
N GLN A 9 -1.32 -20.71 -6.32
CA GLN A 9 -1.24 -21.08 -4.91
C GLN A 9 -2.60 -21.52 -4.33
N THR A 10 -2.59 -22.59 -3.52
CA THR A 10 -3.81 -23.11 -2.88
C THR A 10 -4.15 -22.32 -1.60
N HIS A 11 -3.17 -22.07 -0.75
CA HIS A 11 -3.40 -21.52 0.60
C HIS A 11 -2.72 -20.19 0.87
N LEU A 12 -1.46 -20.02 0.44
CA LEU A 12 -0.65 -18.85 0.76
C LEU A 12 0.13 -18.40 -0.48
N ALA A 13 0.07 -17.10 -0.77
CA ALA A 13 0.99 -16.45 -1.69
C ALA A 13 1.53 -15.15 -1.07
N ILE A 14 2.82 -14.90 -1.24
CA ILE A 14 3.51 -13.69 -0.81
C ILE A 14 4.07 -13.01 -2.06
N ILE A 15 3.65 -11.77 -2.31
CA ILE A 15 4.20 -10.92 -3.36
C ILE A 15 5.13 -9.90 -2.68
N HIS A 16 6.44 -10.12 -2.78
CA HIS A 16 7.42 -9.17 -2.28
C HIS A 16 7.66 -8.10 -3.35
N GLY A 17 7.35 -6.84 -3.06
CA GLY A 17 7.56 -5.77 -4.01
C GLY A 17 8.40 -4.63 -3.46
N PRO A 18 9.69 -4.60 -3.81
CA PRO A 18 10.59 -3.48 -3.54
C PRO A 18 10.06 -2.11 -4.01
N PRO A 19 10.70 -1.00 -3.62
CA PRO A 19 10.32 0.34 -4.06
C PRO A 19 10.22 0.45 -5.59
N GLY A 20 9.14 1.07 -6.07
CA GLY A 20 8.96 1.33 -7.50
C GLY A 20 8.62 0.13 -8.38
N THR A 21 8.41 -1.07 -7.82
CA THR A 21 8.16 -2.30 -8.61
C THR A 21 6.72 -2.52 -9.06
N GLY A 22 5.80 -1.64 -8.68
CA GLY A 22 4.39 -1.75 -9.06
C GLY A 22 3.59 -2.79 -8.29
N LYS A 23 3.85 -2.97 -6.98
CA LYS A 23 3.05 -3.83 -6.06
C LYS A 23 1.55 -3.70 -6.26
N THR A 24 1.04 -2.47 -6.11
CA THR A 24 -0.39 -2.17 -6.24
C THR A 24 -0.90 -2.54 -7.63
N THR A 25 -0.12 -2.30 -8.70
CA THR A 25 -0.48 -2.70 -10.07
C THR A 25 -0.59 -4.22 -10.20
N ALA A 26 0.37 -4.97 -9.64
CA ALA A 26 0.33 -6.43 -9.64
C ALA A 26 -0.87 -6.98 -8.84
N LEU A 27 -1.20 -6.35 -7.69
CA LEU A 27 -2.38 -6.70 -6.91
C LEU A 27 -3.68 -6.39 -7.63
N VAL A 28 -3.79 -5.24 -8.30
CA VAL A 28 -4.96 -4.88 -9.10
C VAL A 28 -5.18 -5.89 -10.22
N GLU A 29 -4.12 -6.29 -10.93
CA GLU A 29 -4.23 -7.34 -11.96
C GLU A 29 -4.65 -8.68 -11.35
N LEU A 30 -4.08 -9.07 -10.20
CA LEU A 30 -4.50 -10.27 -9.48
C LEU A 30 -6.00 -10.22 -9.11
N ILE A 31 -6.48 -9.09 -8.58
CA ILE A 31 -7.89 -8.89 -8.26
C ILE A 31 -8.75 -9.06 -9.51
N LEU A 32 -8.40 -8.40 -10.63
CA LEU A 32 -9.13 -8.52 -11.90
C LEU A 32 -9.23 -9.98 -12.36
N GLN A 33 -8.14 -10.74 -12.26
CA GLN A 33 -8.08 -12.16 -12.61
C GLN A 33 -8.97 -13.03 -11.68
N LEU A 34 -9.00 -12.73 -10.38
CA LEU A 34 -9.84 -13.45 -9.43
C LEU A 34 -11.33 -13.15 -9.62
N ILE A 35 -11.67 -11.91 -10.02
CA ILE A 35 -13.05 -11.53 -10.38
C ILE A 35 -13.54 -12.31 -11.60
N GLU A 36 -12.70 -12.44 -12.64
CA GLU A 36 -13.05 -13.23 -13.84
C GLU A 36 -13.33 -14.71 -13.51
N ARG A 37 -12.69 -15.22 -12.45
CA ARG A 37 -12.90 -16.56 -11.91
C ARG A 37 -14.09 -16.63 -10.95
N ARG A 38 -14.87 -15.55 -10.82
CA ARG A 38 -16.05 -15.42 -9.96
C ARG A 38 -15.77 -15.68 -8.48
N MET A 39 -14.56 -15.35 -8.02
CA MET A 39 -14.17 -15.54 -6.62
C MET A 39 -14.68 -14.36 -5.77
N LYS A 40 -15.15 -14.65 -4.56
CA LYS A 40 -15.46 -13.65 -3.55
C LYS A 40 -14.20 -13.22 -2.81
N LEU A 41 -13.96 -11.91 -2.75
CA LEU A 41 -12.70 -11.36 -2.26
C LEU A 41 -12.89 -10.42 -1.07
N LEU A 42 -12.02 -10.55 -0.08
CA LEU A 42 -11.79 -9.51 0.92
C LEU A 42 -10.41 -8.91 0.67
N VAL A 43 -10.37 -7.63 0.29
CA VAL A 43 -9.14 -6.89 0.06
C VAL A 43 -8.93 -5.94 1.24
N CYS A 44 -7.77 -6.05 1.86
CA CYS A 44 -7.40 -5.31 3.04
C CYS A 44 -6.07 -4.57 2.87
N ALA A 45 -5.87 -3.55 3.70
CA ALA A 45 -4.57 -2.95 3.94
C ALA A 45 -4.47 -2.44 5.39
N SER A 46 -3.27 -2.11 5.84
CA SER A 46 -3.03 -1.53 7.18
C SER A 46 -3.64 -0.13 7.35
N SER A 47 -3.76 0.65 6.27
CA SER A 47 -4.21 2.05 6.29
C SER A 47 -5.33 2.32 5.28
N ASN A 48 -6.10 3.39 5.51
CA ASN A 48 -7.13 3.83 4.55
C ASN A 48 -6.52 4.26 3.21
N VAL A 49 -5.38 4.95 3.23
CA VAL A 49 -4.69 5.41 2.02
C VAL A 49 -4.29 4.22 1.14
N ALA A 50 -3.72 3.17 1.72
CA ALA A 50 -3.30 1.99 0.96
C ALA A 50 -4.49 1.27 0.31
N ILE A 51 -5.56 1.00 1.06
CA ILE A 51 -6.73 0.30 0.50
C ILE A 51 -7.47 1.15 -0.53
N ASP A 52 -7.56 2.46 -0.31
CA ASP A 52 -8.18 3.39 -1.25
C ASP A 52 -7.34 3.47 -2.54
N ASN A 53 -6.01 3.49 -2.46
CA ASN A 53 -5.13 3.43 -3.63
C ASN A 53 -5.35 2.15 -4.46
N VAL A 54 -5.45 0.98 -3.82
CA VAL A 54 -5.75 -0.29 -4.50
C VAL A 54 -7.10 -0.18 -5.21
N PHE A 55 -8.13 0.30 -4.51
CA PHE A 55 -9.49 0.37 -5.07
C PHE A 55 -9.60 1.41 -6.19
N SER A 56 -9.04 2.59 -6.00
CA SER A 56 -8.96 3.66 -7.00
C SER A 56 -8.25 3.19 -8.28
N ASN A 57 -7.17 2.43 -8.16
CA ASN A 57 -6.47 1.88 -9.33
C ASN A 57 -7.28 0.77 -10.03
N LEU A 58 -7.98 -0.06 -9.27
CA LEU A 58 -8.88 -1.07 -9.83
C LEU A 58 -9.97 -0.43 -10.71
N ILE A 59 -10.69 0.56 -10.19
CA ILE A 59 -11.81 1.19 -10.92
C ILE A 59 -11.33 2.04 -12.11
N LYS A 60 -10.08 2.52 -12.09
CA LYS A 60 -9.48 3.27 -13.20
C LYS A 60 -9.07 2.37 -14.36
N SER A 61 -8.83 1.08 -14.12
CA SER A 61 -8.39 0.13 -15.15
C SER A 61 -9.43 -0.06 -16.25
N ASP A 62 -8.98 -0.14 -17.51
CA ASP A 62 -9.87 -0.29 -18.66
C ASP A 62 -10.66 -1.60 -18.62
N LYS A 63 -10.00 -2.67 -18.14
CA LYS A 63 -10.64 -3.97 -17.92
C LYS A 63 -11.83 -3.87 -16.96
N PHE A 64 -11.70 -3.06 -15.90
CA PHE A 64 -12.79 -2.83 -14.97
C PHE A 64 -13.95 -2.05 -15.62
N LYS A 65 -13.64 -0.93 -16.28
CA LYS A 65 -14.64 -0.07 -16.93
C LYS A 65 -15.42 -0.80 -18.01
N ASN A 66 -14.74 -1.60 -18.83
CA ASN A 66 -15.35 -2.32 -19.94
C ASN A 66 -16.23 -3.50 -19.49
N THR A 67 -15.95 -4.08 -18.31
CA THR A 67 -16.57 -5.36 -17.89
C THR A 67 -17.57 -5.19 -16.75
N TYR A 68 -17.27 -4.33 -15.77
CA TYR A 68 -17.97 -4.33 -14.47
C TYR A 68 -18.73 -3.04 -14.16
N GLU A 69 -18.38 -1.90 -14.76
CA GLU A 69 -19.03 -0.61 -14.45
C GLU A 69 -20.51 -0.56 -14.88
N LYS A 70 -20.91 -1.34 -15.89
CA LYS A 70 -22.26 -1.26 -16.49
C LYS A 70 -23.34 -2.12 -15.81
N ASN A 71 -22.99 -3.17 -15.08
CA ASN A 71 -23.96 -4.23 -14.75
C ASN A 71 -24.24 -4.49 -13.26
N ASP A 72 -23.44 -4.01 -12.29
CA ASP A 72 -23.80 -4.13 -10.87
C ASP A 72 -22.87 -3.31 -9.94
N GLN A 73 -23.28 -2.10 -9.53
CA GLN A 73 -22.46 -1.23 -8.67
C GLN A 73 -22.31 -1.76 -7.24
N ASN A 74 -23.25 -2.58 -6.75
CA ASN A 74 -23.27 -3.06 -5.36
C ASN A 74 -22.37 -4.29 -5.16
N LYS A 75 -21.75 -4.80 -6.24
CA LYS A 75 -20.75 -5.88 -6.13
C LYS A 75 -19.46 -5.47 -5.45
N PHE A 76 -19.15 -4.18 -5.41
CA PHE A 76 -17.91 -3.63 -4.86
C PHE A 76 -18.24 -2.71 -3.70
N VAL A 77 -17.81 -3.09 -2.49
CA VAL A 77 -18.15 -2.36 -1.27
C VAL A 77 -16.89 -1.96 -0.53
N ARG A 78 -16.78 -0.69 -0.14
CA ARG A 78 -15.73 -0.15 0.73
C ARG A 78 -16.27 0.03 2.15
N VAL A 79 -15.79 -0.77 3.09
CA VAL A 79 -16.16 -0.70 4.51
C VAL A 79 -15.20 0.22 5.26
N GLY A 80 -15.70 1.37 5.69
CA GLY A 80 -14.94 2.36 6.47
C GLY A 80 -15.70 3.67 6.57
N HIS A 81 -15.31 4.51 7.53
CA HIS A 81 -15.98 5.79 7.74
C HIS A 81 -15.78 6.73 6.54
N LEU A 82 -16.87 7.28 6.00
CA LEU A 82 -16.88 8.10 4.78
C LEU A 82 -15.84 9.24 4.75
N ALA A 83 -15.60 9.88 5.91
CA ALA A 83 -14.61 10.96 6.04
C ALA A 83 -13.16 10.52 5.75
N ARG A 84 -12.84 9.23 5.90
CA ARG A 84 -11.51 8.65 5.67
C ARG A 84 -11.35 7.99 4.30
N ILE A 85 -12.40 8.03 3.48
CA ILE A 85 -12.45 7.42 2.15
C ILE A 85 -12.23 8.49 1.07
N GLU A 86 -11.37 8.17 0.09
CA GLU A 86 -11.07 9.01 -1.08
C GLU A 86 -12.35 9.36 -1.87
N LYS A 87 -12.47 10.63 -2.29
CA LYS A 87 -13.71 11.21 -2.85
C LYS A 87 -14.27 10.43 -4.04
N ASN A 88 -13.41 10.00 -4.96
CA ASN A 88 -13.77 9.28 -6.18
C ASN A 88 -14.39 7.89 -5.93
N ILE A 89 -14.09 7.25 -4.78
CA ILE A 89 -14.61 5.93 -4.42
C ILE A 89 -15.69 5.97 -3.33
N ARG A 90 -16.06 7.14 -2.81
CA ARG A 90 -17.13 7.29 -1.80
C ARG A 90 -18.46 6.70 -2.21
N LYS A 91 -18.78 6.70 -3.51
CA LYS A 91 -20.00 6.07 -4.05
C LYS A 91 -20.07 4.55 -3.82
N TYR A 92 -18.93 3.91 -3.55
CA TYR A 92 -18.83 2.50 -3.22
C TYR A 92 -18.79 2.24 -1.71
N SER A 93 -18.84 3.27 -0.86
CA SER A 93 -18.81 3.04 0.58
C SER A 93 -20.09 2.34 1.03
N LEU A 94 -19.98 1.46 2.03
CA LEU A 94 -21.13 0.77 2.59
C LEU A 94 -22.21 1.77 3.03
N ASP A 95 -21.80 2.83 3.74
CA ASP A 95 -22.71 3.88 4.22
C ASP A 95 -23.47 4.55 3.06
N HIS A 96 -22.80 4.86 1.95
CA HIS A 96 -23.43 5.48 0.79
C HIS A 96 -24.42 4.54 0.10
N ILE A 97 -24.05 3.28 -0.09
CA ILE A 97 -24.91 2.28 -0.74
C ILE A 97 -26.15 2.02 0.12
N VAL A 98 -25.97 1.85 1.43
CA VAL A 98 -27.07 1.62 2.38
C VAL A 98 -28.00 2.83 2.43
N SER A 99 -27.46 4.05 2.52
CA SER A 99 -28.26 5.28 2.51
C SER A 99 -29.12 5.38 1.25
N LYS A 100 -28.52 5.14 0.08
CA LYS A 100 -29.23 5.20 -1.20
C LYS A 100 -30.37 4.17 -1.27
N GLN A 101 -30.13 2.93 -0.82
CA GLN A 101 -31.17 1.90 -0.81
C GLN A 101 -32.30 2.21 0.19
N ILE A 102 -32.00 2.85 1.32
CA ILE A 102 -33.02 3.31 2.27
C ILE A 102 -33.90 4.38 1.62
N ASP A 103 -33.29 5.34 0.92
CA ASP A 103 -34.01 6.40 0.20
C ASP A 103 -34.91 5.81 -0.91
N ASP A 104 -34.45 4.78 -1.62
CA ASP A 104 -35.21 4.08 -2.67
C ASP A 104 -36.40 3.27 -2.12
N VAL A 105 -36.26 2.62 -0.95
CA VAL A 105 -37.31 1.78 -0.34
C VAL A 105 -38.34 2.60 0.45
N GLY A 106 -37.91 3.70 1.08
CA GLY A 106 -38.71 4.50 2.00
C GLY A 106 -38.97 3.82 3.35
N LEU A 107 -39.42 4.60 4.35
CA LEU A 107 -39.73 4.11 5.68
C LEU A 107 -41.08 3.38 5.72
N LYS A 108 -41.13 2.15 5.22
CA LYS A 108 -42.31 1.30 5.25
C LYS A 108 -42.49 0.65 6.63
N ASN A 109 -43.15 1.34 7.58
CA ASN A 109 -43.56 0.88 8.92
C ASN A 109 -42.52 0.08 9.75
N SER A 110 -41.28 0.03 9.30
CA SER A 110 -40.19 -0.75 9.87
C SER A 110 -39.37 0.17 10.74
N PRO A 111 -38.95 -0.26 11.94
CA PRO A 111 -37.99 0.50 12.73
C PRO A 111 -36.74 0.80 11.90
N TRP A 112 -36.28 2.04 11.95
CA TRP A 112 -35.12 2.53 11.19
C TRP A 112 -33.90 1.61 11.37
N SER A 113 -33.65 1.17 12.60
CA SER A 113 -32.57 0.25 12.96
C SER A 113 -32.68 -1.10 12.25
N SER A 114 -33.86 -1.71 12.23
CA SER A 114 -34.10 -3.00 11.57
C SER A 114 -33.94 -2.87 10.05
N LEU A 115 -34.41 -1.76 9.46
CA LEU A 115 -34.26 -1.50 8.03
C LEU A 115 -32.78 -1.39 7.64
N VAL A 116 -32.00 -0.59 8.38
CA VAL A 116 -30.55 -0.43 8.15
C VAL A 116 -29.83 -1.76 8.26
N ILE A 117 -30.15 -2.58 9.27
CA ILE A 117 -29.51 -3.90 9.46
C ILE A 117 -29.80 -4.83 8.29
N ASN A 118 -31.07 -4.90 7.85
CA ASN A 118 -31.48 -5.79 6.75
C ASN A 118 -30.83 -5.38 5.42
N ILE A 119 -30.83 -4.09 5.11
CA ILE A 119 -30.20 -3.55 3.91
C ILE A 119 -28.68 -3.76 3.96
N THR A 120 -28.05 -3.48 5.10
CA THR A 120 -26.60 -3.72 5.27
C THR A 120 -26.26 -5.18 5.03
N LYS A 121 -27.07 -6.10 5.57
CA LYS A 121 -26.88 -7.54 5.38
C LYS A 121 -27.01 -7.92 3.90
N ASP A 122 -28.05 -7.44 3.21
CA ASP A 122 -28.27 -7.70 1.79
C ASP A 122 -27.11 -7.20 0.93
N VAL A 123 -26.69 -5.94 1.12
CA VAL A 123 -25.53 -5.35 0.42
C VAL A 123 -24.28 -6.19 0.60
N LEU A 124 -23.97 -6.60 1.83
CA LEU A 124 -22.78 -7.39 2.11
C LEU A 124 -22.87 -8.80 1.51
N GLN A 125 -23.99 -9.50 1.67
CA GLN A 125 -24.16 -10.87 1.17
C GLN A 125 -24.11 -10.94 -0.37
N ASN A 126 -24.65 -9.92 -1.05
CA ASN A 126 -24.66 -9.80 -2.51
C ASN A 126 -23.35 -9.20 -3.08
N SER A 127 -22.51 -8.61 -2.23
CA SER A 127 -21.19 -8.12 -2.67
C SER A 127 -20.29 -9.28 -3.12
N SER A 128 -19.53 -9.03 -4.19
CA SER A 128 -18.51 -9.96 -4.70
C SER A 128 -17.14 -9.62 -4.11
N ILE A 129 -16.89 -8.34 -3.84
CA ILE A 129 -15.62 -7.86 -3.31
C ILE A 129 -15.87 -6.81 -2.25
N ILE A 130 -15.20 -6.98 -1.11
CA ILE A 130 -15.18 -6.00 -0.04
C ILE A 130 -13.76 -5.47 0.14
N PHE A 131 -13.64 -4.15 0.23
CA PHE A 131 -12.43 -3.41 0.56
C PHE A 131 -12.54 -2.86 1.98
N SER A 132 -11.54 -3.09 2.82
CA SER A 132 -11.50 -2.51 4.17
C SER A 132 -10.07 -2.29 4.64
N THR A 133 -9.88 -1.60 5.77
CA THR A 133 -8.63 -1.82 6.52
C THR A 133 -8.67 -3.19 7.18
N CYS A 134 -7.53 -3.73 7.60
CA CYS A 134 -7.50 -4.99 8.35
C CYS A 134 -8.36 -4.91 9.63
N ASN A 135 -8.34 -3.78 10.35
CA ASN A 135 -9.23 -3.54 11.50
C ASN A 135 -10.71 -3.43 11.09
N GLY A 136 -11.00 -2.81 9.94
CA GLY A 136 -12.34 -2.71 9.38
C GLY A 136 -12.95 -4.06 9.00
N ALA A 137 -12.11 -5.10 8.83
CA ALA A 137 -12.55 -6.46 8.57
C ALA A 137 -13.01 -7.23 9.83
N SER A 138 -13.09 -6.56 10.99
CA SER A 138 -13.51 -7.19 12.23
C SER A 138 -14.95 -7.73 12.16
N LEU A 139 -15.15 -8.93 12.71
CA LEU A 139 -16.46 -9.59 12.87
C LEU A 139 -17.35 -8.97 13.96
N ILE A 140 -16.93 -7.87 14.57
CA ILE A 140 -17.78 -7.04 15.45
C ILE A 140 -18.41 -5.89 14.66
N GLY A 141 -17.78 -5.49 13.54
CA GLY A 141 -18.24 -4.44 12.64
C GLY A 141 -19.27 -4.94 11.61
N PRO A 142 -19.39 -4.27 10.45
CA PRO A 142 -20.33 -4.66 9.41
C PRO A 142 -20.15 -6.11 8.92
N LEU A 143 -18.92 -6.62 8.91
CA LEU A 143 -18.64 -8.00 8.51
C LEU A 143 -19.20 -9.07 9.46
N LYS A 144 -19.78 -8.70 10.60
CA LYS A 144 -20.53 -9.66 11.45
C LYS A 144 -21.72 -10.30 10.74
N TYR A 145 -22.21 -9.66 9.67
CA TYR A 145 -23.32 -10.15 8.86
C TYR A 145 -22.88 -11.13 7.76
N PHE A 146 -21.57 -11.33 7.58
CA PHE A 146 -21.03 -12.44 6.82
C PHE A 146 -21.08 -13.71 7.69
N ASP A 147 -21.87 -14.70 7.29
CA ASP A 147 -21.98 -15.97 8.01
C ASP A 147 -20.90 -16.98 7.58
N ARG A 148 -20.89 -18.17 8.21
CA ARG A 148 -19.93 -19.24 7.94
C ARG A 148 -20.09 -19.90 6.57
N GLU A 149 -21.24 -19.72 5.91
CA GLU A 149 -21.53 -20.26 4.57
C GLU A 149 -21.04 -19.30 3.47
N HIS A 150 -21.03 -17.99 3.75
CA HIS A 150 -20.62 -16.94 2.83
C HIS A 150 -19.13 -16.56 2.98
N LYS A 151 -18.21 -17.51 3.18
CA LYS A 151 -16.78 -17.17 3.30
C LYS A 151 -16.24 -16.51 2.03
N PHE A 152 -15.26 -15.63 2.20
CA PHE A 152 -14.45 -15.18 1.07
C PHE A 152 -13.59 -16.34 0.58
N ASP A 153 -13.41 -16.43 -0.73
CA ASP A 153 -12.50 -17.41 -1.31
C ASP A 153 -11.05 -17.01 -1.04
N VAL A 154 -10.77 -15.70 -1.14
CA VAL A 154 -9.42 -15.14 -0.97
C VAL A 154 -9.47 -13.87 -0.13
N VAL A 155 -8.54 -13.79 0.83
CA VAL A 155 -8.15 -12.55 1.48
C VAL A 155 -6.86 -12.05 0.85
N ILE A 156 -6.84 -10.77 0.47
CA ILE A 156 -5.67 -10.09 -0.06
C ILE A 156 -5.29 -8.97 0.91
N ILE A 157 -4.04 -8.89 1.34
CA ILE A 157 -3.56 -7.81 2.21
C ILE A 157 -2.42 -7.06 1.52
N ASP A 158 -2.64 -5.79 1.19
CA ASP A 158 -1.58 -4.88 0.72
C ASP A 158 -0.86 -4.22 1.92
N GLU A 159 0.40 -3.84 1.69
CA GLU A 159 1.31 -3.30 2.72
C GLU A 159 1.34 -4.13 4.02
N CYS A 160 1.31 -5.46 3.88
CA CYS A 160 1.27 -6.39 5.01
C CYS A 160 2.52 -6.32 5.90
N ALA A 161 3.67 -5.93 5.33
CA ALA A 161 4.91 -5.71 6.09
C ALA A 161 4.82 -4.52 7.06
N GLN A 162 3.90 -3.58 6.83
CA GLN A 162 3.68 -2.41 7.69
C GLN A 162 2.52 -2.64 8.69
N ALA A 163 1.91 -3.82 8.68
CA ALA A 163 0.84 -4.18 9.60
C ALA A 163 1.39 -4.96 10.79
N LEU A 164 0.90 -4.66 12.00
CA LEU A 164 1.08 -5.55 13.14
C LEU A 164 0.49 -6.92 12.80
N GLU A 165 1.18 -7.99 13.20
CA GLU A 165 0.73 -9.37 12.94
C GLU A 165 -0.70 -9.60 13.42
N SER A 166 -1.03 -9.14 14.63
CA SER A 166 -2.37 -9.24 15.22
C SER A 166 -3.45 -8.55 14.39
N THR A 167 -3.13 -7.41 13.77
CA THR A 167 -4.03 -6.66 12.89
C THR A 167 -4.19 -7.39 11.56
N ALA A 168 -3.10 -7.87 10.97
CA ALA A 168 -3.13 -8.64 9.73
C ALA A 168 -3.94 -9.93 9.86
N MET A 169 -3.97 -10.57 11.04
CA MET A 169 -4.74 -11.79 11.31
C MET A 169 -6.27 -11.62 11.31
N ILE A 170 -6.79 -10.41 11.55
CA ILE A 170 -8.25 -10.16 11.60
C ILE A 170 -8.97 -10.67 10.34
N PRO A 171 -8.56 -10.27 9.11
CA PRO A 171 -9.21 -10.76 7.90
C PRO A 171 -8.91 -12.23 7.57
N LEU A 172 -7.90 -12.88 8.14
CA LEU A 172 -7.59 -14.29 7.84
C LEU A 172 -8.70 -15.25 8.29
N LEU A 173 -9.50 -14.85 9.28
CA LEU A 173 -10.52 -15.72 9.88
C LEU A 173 -11.70 -16.01 8.93
N VAL A 174 -11.81 -15.28 7.83
CA VAL A 174 -12.98 -15.32 6.93
C VAL A 174 -12.70 -15.89 5.53
N ALA A 175 -11.48 -16.40 5.27
CA ALA A 175 -11.12 -17.00 3.97
C ALA A 175 -10.29 -18.28 4.08
N LYS A 176 -10.21 -19.02 2.97
CA LYS A 176 -9.41 -20.26 2.84
C LYS A 176 -8.02 -20.02 2.25
N LYS A 177 -7.87 -18.94 1.48
CA LYS A 177 -6.63 -18.57 0.81
C LYS A 177 -6.23 -17.15 1.22
N LEU A 178 -4.95 -16.98 1.49
CA LEU A 178 -4.33 -15.70 1.81
C LEU A 178 -3.34 -15.33 0.71
N VAL A 179 -3.45 -14.10 0.22
CA VAL A 179 -2.41 -13.43 -0.55
C VAL A 179 -1.97 -12.20 0.21
N ILE A 180 -0.68 -12.07 0.49
CA ILE A 180 -0.13 -10.86 1.09
C ILE A 180 0.87 -10.22 0.13
N ALA A 181 0.89 -8.89 0.11
CA ALA A 181 1.91 -8.13 -0.56
C ALA A 181 2.49 -7.08 0.37
N GLY A 182 3.75 -6.73 0.13
CA GLY A 182 4.46 -5.75 0.92
C GLY A 182 5.95 -5.80 0.66
N ASP A 183 6.70 -5.12 1.53
CA ASP A 183 8.14 -5.11 1.50
C ASP A 183 8.71 -5.16 2.91
N HIS A 184 9.19 -6.34 3.31
CA HIS A 184 9.77 -6.59 4.63
C HIS A 184 11.16 -5.98 4.82
N GLN A 185 11.75 -5.42 3.76
CA GLN A 185 13.03 -4.69 3.82
C GLN A 185 12.82 -3.18 4.05
N GLN A 186 11.57 -2.72 4.14
CA GLN A 186 11.21 -1.34 4.48
C GLN A 186 10.83 -1.19 5.95
N LEU A 187 10.34 0.00 6.34
CA LEU A 187 9.93 0.29 7.70
C LEU A 187 8.90 -0.75 8.20
N PRO A 188 9.11 -1.32 9.40
CA PRO A 188 8.18 -2.26 10.01
C PRO A 188 6.93 -1.52 10.54
N ALA A 189 6.00 -2.27 11.12
CA ALA A 189 4.87 -1.70 11.81
C ALA A 189 5.31 -0.78 12.97
N THR A 190 4.74 0.43 13.05
CA THR A 190 5.07 1.38 14.12
C THR A 190 4.55 0.87 15.47
N VAL A 191 5.46 0.62 16.41
CA VAL A 191 5.15 0.29 17.80
C VAL A 191 5.65 1.41 18.71
N VAL A 192 4.73 2.03 19.46
CA VAL A 192 5.07 3.16 20.35
C VAL A 192 5.91 2.72 21.55
N SER A 193 5.65 1.53 22.10
CA SER A 193 6.43 0.97 23.20
C SER A 193 7.70 0.32 22.67
N GLN A 194 8.85 0.92 22.96
CA GLN A 194 10.15 0.34 22.59
C GLN A 194 10.34 -1.05 23.18
N GLU A 195 9.94 -1.27 24.44
CA GLU A 195 10.02 -2.59 25.08
C GLU A 195 9.22 -3.64 24.29
N ALA A 196 8.02 -3.28 23.81
CA ALA A 196 7.21 -4.20 23.03
C ALA A 196 7.81 -4.44 21.64
N ALA A 197 8.38 -3.41 21.00
CA ALA A 197 9.09 -3.53 19.74
C ALA A 197 10.30 -4.48 19.86
N ASP A 198 11.12 -4.31 20.90
CA ASP A 198 12.29 -5.15 21.20
C ASP A 198 11.90 -6.61 21.48
N LYS A 199 10.70 -6.83 22.03
CA LYS A 199 10.10 -8.16 22.24
C LYS A 199 9.41 -8.74 21.00
N GLY A 200 9.55 -8.10 19.84
CA GLY A 200 9.06 -8.61 18.55
C GLY A 200 7.68 -8.13 18.13
N MET A 201 7.04 -7.18 18.84
CA MET A 201 5.73 -6.65 18.42
C MET A 201 5.78 -5.94 17.07
N GLY A 202 6.96 -5.48 16.64
CA GLY A 202 7.18 -4.87 15.32
C GLY A 202 7.31 -5.87 14.17
N ILE A 203 7.47 -7.17 14.46
CA ILE A 203 7.59 -8.21 13.44
C ILE A 203 6.22 -8.39 12.78
N SER A 204 6.15 -8.14 11.48
CA SER A 204 4.91 -8.29 10.73
C SER A 204 4.58 -9.76 10.45
N LEU A 205 3.31 -10.03 10.10
CA LEU A 205 2.89 -11.35 9.61
C LEU A 205 3.70 -11.77 8.36
N MET A 206 4.07 -10.81 7.51
CA MET A 206 4.84 -11.09 6.31
C MET A 206 6.25 -11.57 6.65
N GLU A 207 6.95 -10.86 7.54
CA GLU A 207 8.29 -11.27 8.03
C GLU A 207 8.24 -12.64 8.69
N HIS A 208 7.29 -12.85 9.59
CA HIS A 208 7.12 -14.13 10.28
C HIS A 208 6.89 -15.29 9.30
N LEU A 209 6.05 -15.09 8.26
CA LEU A 209 5.82 -16.13 7.24
C LEU A 209 7.05 -16.37 6.37
N ILE A 210 7.81 -15.32 6.00
CA ILE A 210 9.05 -15.47 5.24
C ILE A 210 10.07 -16.30 6.03
N GLU A 211 10.28 -15.98 7.31
CA GLU A 211 11.19 -16.74 8.19
C GLU A 211 10.71 -18.19 8.37
N ARG A 212 9.41 -18.40 8.59
CA ARG A 212 8.83 -19.74 8.74
C ARG A 212 9.04 -20.63 7.51
N TYR A 213 9.05 -20.04 6.32
CA TYR A 213 9.22 -20.77 5.06
C TYR A 213 10.62 -20.60 4.46
N LYS A 214 11.63 -20.13 5.20
CA LYS A 214 12.97 -19.80 4.68
C LYS A 214 13.59 -20.89 3.79
N ASP A 215 13.49 -22.16 4.19
CA ASP A 215 14.03 -23.32 3.47
C ASP A 215 13.22 -23.70 2.22
N SER A 216 12.10 -23.03 1.99
CA SER A 216 11.17 -23.27 0.88
C SER A 216 10.51 -21.98 0.39
N THR A 217 11.23 -20.86 0.49
CA THR A 217 10.71 -19.51 0.20
C THR A 217 10.10 -19.44 -1.20
N ASP A 218 10.73 -20.08 -2.18
CA ASP A 218 10.25 -20.13 -3.56
C ASP A 218 8.90 -20.84 -3.74
N ARG A 219 8.39 -21.55 -2.73
CA ARG A 219 7.04 -22.14 -2.78
C ARG A 219 5.95 -21.14 -2.45
N VAL A 220 6.25 -20.14 -1.62
CA VAL A 220 5.25 -19.19 -1.09
C VAL A 220 5.49 -17.75 -1.53
N LEU A 221 6.71 -17.37 -1.91
CA LEU A 221 7.08 -15.99 -2.21
C LEU A 221 7.53 -15.79 -3.66
N ARG A 222 7.09 -14.69 -4.27
CA ARG A 222 7.65 -14.14 -5.52
C ARG A 222 7.96 -12.67 -5.37
N MET A 223 9.20 -12.31 -5.68
CA MET A 223 9.66 -10.93 -5.70
C MET A 223 9.40 -10.29 -7.07
N LEU A 224 8.92 -9.04 -7.07
CA LEU A 224 8.91 -8.17 -8.24
C LEU A 224 10.30 -7.58 -8.43
N THR A 225 10.91 -7.75 -9.59
CA THR A 225 12.35 -7.47 -9.80
C THR A 225 12.63 -6.25 -10.67
N VAL A 226 11.63 -5.64 -11.30
CA VAL A 226 11.80 -4.45 -12.15
C VAL A 226 11.16 -3.25 -11.49
N GLN A 227 11.92 -2.19 -11.25
CA GLN A 227 11.47 -0.92 -10.67
C GLN A 227 11.40 0.21 -11.70
N TYR A 228 10.48 1.14 -11.50
CA TYR A 228 10.13 2.22 -12.43
C TYR A 228 10.23 3.61 -11.78
N ARG A 229 11.11 3.79 -10.79
CA ARG A 229 11.27 5.04 -10.04
C ARG A 229 12.70 5.58 -10.06
N MET A 230 13.68 4.74 -9.75
CA MET A 230 15.06 5.16 -9.50
C MET A 230 15.91 5.02 -10.76
N ASN A 231 16.84 5.95 -10.95
CA ASN A 231 17.98 5.79 -11.86
C ASN A 231 18.87 4.61 -11.41
N ASP A 232 19.63 4.01 -12.33
CA ASP A 232 20.55 2.89 -12.04
C ASP A 232 21.57 3.21 -10.94
N LEU A 233 22.14 4.42 -10.95
CA LEU A 233 23.09 4.86 -9.94
C LEU A 233 22.46 4.83 -8.54
N ILE A 234 21.23 5.31 -8.41
CA ILE A 234 20.48 5.29 -7.13
C ILE A 234 20.09 3.85 -6.76
N ASN A 235 19.61 3.06 -7.71
CA ASN A 235 19.12 1.69 -7.46
C ASN A 235 20.25 0.70 -7.16
N SER A 236 21.48 0.96 -7.62
CA SER A 236 22.61 0.04 -7.46
C SER A 236 22.85 -0.35 -5.99
N TRP A 237 22.88 0.64 -5.09
CA TRP A 237 23.13 0.40 -3.67
C TRP A 237 21.98 -0.34 -2.96
N PRO A 238 20.70 0.11 -3.02
CA PRO A 238 19.60 -0.63 -2.41
C PRO A 238 19.46 -2.06 -2.97
N SER A 239 19.65 -2.23 -4.28
CA SER A 239 19.60 -3.54 -4.94
C SER A 239 20.64 -4.49 -4.37
N GLN A 240 21.88 -4.04 -4.25
CA GLN A 240 22.95 -4.84 -3.68
C GLN A 240 22.72 -5.15 -2.19
N TYR A 241 22.38 -4.14 -1.40
CA TYR A 241 22.33 -4.24 0.05
C TYR A 241 21.11 -5.03 0.55
N PHE A 242 19.90 -4.73 0.05
CA PHE A 242 18.66 -5.32 0.54
C PHE A 242 18.12 -6.46 -0.33
N TYR A 243 18.46 -6.47 -1.62
CA TYR A 243 17.75 -7.30 -2.61
C TYR A 243 18.67 -8.21 -3.42
N GLN A 244 19.89 -8.48 -2.95
CA GLN A 244 20.82 -9.44 -3.55
C GLN A 244 21.07 -9.20 -5.06
N ASN A 245 21.09 -7.94 -5.49
CA ASN A 245 21.22 -7.53 -6.89
C ASN A 245 20.07 -7.97 -7.83
N LEU A 246 18.93 -8.41 -7.28
CA LEU A 246 17.76 -8.83 -8.07
C LEU A 246 16.90 -7.65 -8.54
N LEU A 247 17.00 -6.48 -7.90
CA LEU A 247 16.21 -5.30 -8.24
C LEU A 247 16.86 -4.53 -9.39
N LYS A 248 16.19 -4.47 -10.54
CA LYS A 248 16.65 -3.86 -11.79
C LYS A 248 15.81 -2.65 -12.16
N SER A 249 16.44 -1.62 -12.68
CA SER A 249 15.72 -0.46 -13.23
C SER A 249 15.13 -0.78 -14.60
N SER A 250 13.90 -0.32 -14.82
CA SER A 250 13.32 -0.30 -16.17
C SER A 250 14.14 0.62 -17.08
N PRO A 251 14.25 0.32 -18.39
CA PRO A 251 14.85 1.23 -19.37
C PRO A 251 14.26 2.64 -19.30
N SER A 252 12.98 2.76 -18.93
CA SER A 252 12.28 4.05 -18.80
C SER A 252 12.84 4.98 -17.70
N VAL A 253 13.59 4.47 -16.73
CA VAL A 253 14.14 5.25 -15.61
C VAL A 253 15.65 5.06 -15.40
N SER A 254 16.23 3.99 -15.97
CA SER A 254 17.64 3.60 -15.79
C SER A 254 18.64 4.74 -15.96
N SER A 255 18.43 5.61 -16.95
CA SER A 255 19.26 6.76 -17.28
C SER A 255 18.54 8.10 -17.07
N GLN A 256 17.59 8.18 -16.15
CA GLN A 256 16.86 9.42 -15.89
C GLN A 256 17.70 10.41 -15.08
N HIS A 257 17.76 11.67 -15.52
CA HIS A 257 18.42 12.78 -14.85
C HIS A 257 17.42 13.91 -14.60
N PHE A 258 17.71 14.78 -13.62
CA PHE A 258 17.06 16.08 -13.55
C PHE A 258 17.54 16.95 -14.71
N LYS A 259 16.62 17.67 -15.33
CA LYS A 259 16.94 18.67 -16.35
C LYS A 259 17.08 20.01 -15.67
N ILE A 260 18.30 20.52 -15.61
CA ILE A 260 18.58 21.82 -15.00
C ILE A 260 19.14 22.79 -16.04
N PHE A 261 18.85 24.07 -15.87
CA PHE A 261 19.37 25.13 -16.74
C PHE A 261 20.87 25.30 -16.53
N SER A 262 21.65 25.19 -17.60
CA SER A 262 23.09 25.40 -17.59
C SER A 262 23.41 26.80 -18.10
N ASN A 263 23.87 27.66 -17.19
CA ASN A 263 24.27 29.04 -17.52
C ASN A 263 25.42 29.09 -18.56
N ALA A 264 26.27 28.07 -18.60
CA ALA A 264 27.40 28.00 -19.54
C ALA A 264 26.95 27.71 -20.99
N SER A 265 25.91 26.88 -21.16
CA SER A 265 25.36 26.52 -22.48
C SER A 265 24.10 27.30 -22.85
N ASN A 266 23.55 28.07 -21.90
CA ASN A 266 22.27 28.78 -22.01
C ASN A 266 21.11 27.86 -22.41
N GLN A 267 21.13 26.60 -21.98
CA GLN A 267 20.17 25.54 -22.28
C GLN A 267 19.99 24.60 -21.10
N PHE A 268 18.90 23.82 -21.08
CA PHE A 268 18.74 22.74 -20.11
C PHE A 268 19.67 21.56 -20.43
N SER A 269 20.32 21.03 -19.39
CA SER A 269 21.29 19.94 -19.46
C SER A 269 21.03 18.90 -18.37
N ASP A 270 21.57 17.71 -18.60
CA ASP A 270 21.49 16.55 -17.69
C ASP A 270 22.80 16.40 -16.87
N ASP A 271 23.65 17.44 -16.87
CA ASP A 271 24.99 17.42 -16.29
C ASP A 271 25.00 17.43 -14.76
N TYR A 272 23.85 17.70 -14.12
CA TYR A 272 23.76 17.62 -12.67
C TYR A 272 23.98 16.17 -12.20
N PRO A 273 24.83 15.94 -11.20
CA PRO A 273 25.11 14.60 -10.72
C PRO A 273 23.86 13.97 -10.13
N VAL A 274 23.59 12.72 -10.52
CA VAL A 274 22.48 11.91 -9.96
C VAL A 274 22.69 11.61 -8.48
N LEU A 275 23.96 11.39 -8.09
CA LEU A 275 24.35 11.16 -6.70
C LEU A 275 25.44 12.16 -6.32
N ARG A 276 25.21 12.88 -5.21
CA ARG A 276 26.17 13.79 -4.60
C ARG A 276 26.20 13.52 -3.10
N LEU A 277 27.39 13.23 -2.57
CA LEU A 277 27.63 13.13 -1.13
C LEU A 277 28.40 14.37 -0.68
N ILE A 278 27.89 15.06 0.34
CA ILE A 278 28.58 16.16 1.00
C ILE A 278 28.97 15.68 2.39
N ASP A 279 30.26 15.43 2.58
CA ASP A 279 30.79 15.00 3.86
C ASP A 279 31.01 16.22 4.78
N THR A 280 30.33 16.23 5.92
CA THR A 280 30.42 17.28 6.94
C THR A 280 31.44 16.95 8.04
N CYS A 281 32.14 15.81 7.94
CA CYS A 281 33.15 15.40 8.89
C CYS A 281 34.28 16.45 9.01
N GLY A 282 34.62 16.82 10.25
CA GLY A 282 35.70 17.78 10.52
C GLY A 282 35.32 19.26 10.39
N TYR A 283 34.06 19.59 10.05
CA TYR A 283 33.60 20.98 9.87
C TYR A 283 32.84 21.58 11.07
N PHE A 284 32.99 21.01 12.27
CA PHE A 284 32.33 21.48 13.49
C PHE A 284 30.78 21.55 13.39
N MET A 285 30.19 20.76 12.49
CA MET A 285 28.74 20.69 12.26
C MET A 285 28.09 19.70 13.21
N TYR A 286 28.03 20.05 14.49
CA TYR A 286 27.59 19.13 15.55
C TYR A 286 26.08 19.00 15.66
N GLU A 287 25.63 17.81 16.06
CA GLU A 287 24.23 17.55 16.40
C GLU A 287 23.79 18.35 17.63
N ILE A 288 22.57 18.88 17.56
CA ILE A 288 21.83 19.50 18.66
C ILE A 288 20.79 18.48 19.16
N GLY A 289 20.91 18.08 20.43
CA GLY A 289 19.95 17.19 21.09
C GLY A 289 18.91 17.95 21.92
N SER A 290 17.78 17.31 22.22
CA SER A 290 16.85 17.83 23.24
C SER A 290 17.51 17.86 24.61
N LYS A 291 17.41 18.98 25.34
CA LYS A 291 17.85 19.08 26.74
C LYS A 291 17.05 18.20 27.70
N ASN A 292 15.88 17.71 27.27
CA ASN A 292 15.03 16.83 28.06
C ASN A 292 15.36 15.37 27.72
N GLN A 293 15.77 14.58 28.73
CA GLN A 293 16.10 13.15 28.61
C GLN A 293 14.96 12.27 28.05
N ILE A 294 13.74 12.82 27.92
CA ILE A 294 12.56 12.13 27.39
C ILE A 294 12.52 12.15 25.86
N SER A 295 13.07 13.18 25.20
CA SER A 295 13.06 13.30 23.75
C SER A 295 14.41 12.93 23.17
N LYS A 296 14.46 11.85 22.39
CA LYS A 296 15.64 11.44 21.61
C LYS A 296 15.77 12.18 20.28
N SER A 297 14.97 13.22 20.05
CA SER A 297 15.05 14.01 18.82
C SER A 297 16.40 14.71 18.73
N LYS A 298 16.97 14.71 17.52
CA LYS A 298 18.22 15.34 17.16
C LYS A 298 17.99 16.28 15.98
N GLY A 299 18.82 17.31 15.86
CA GLY A 299 18.85 18.18 14.68
C GLY A 299 20.28 18.65 14.40
N ASN A 300 20.52 19.16 13.19
CA ASN A 300 21.79 19.76 12.82
C ASN A 300 21.51 21.02 11.98
N GLU A 301 21.73 22.19 12.58
CA GLU A 301 21.44 23.48 11.92
C GLU A 301 22.34 23.70 10.69
N PHE A 302 23.58 23.22 10.74
CA PHE A 302 24.54 23.39 9.64
C PHE A 302 24.18 22.52 8.43
N GLU A 303 23.77 21.27 8.66
CA GLU A 303 23.24 20.42 7.59
C GLU A 303 21.97 21.02 6.98
N ALA A 304 21.07 21.56 7.82
CA ALA A 304 19.87 22.25 7.33
C ALA A 304 20.23 23.45 6.44
N ASN A 305 21.24 24.24 6.82
CA ASN A 305 21.71 25.37 6.01
C ASN A 305 22.30 24.91 4.67
N ILE A 306 23.08 23.82 4.64
CA ILE A 306 23.59 23.22 3.39
C ILE A 306 22.43 22.81 2.48
N VAL A 307 21.43 22.12 3.03
CA VAL A 307 20.24 21.70 2.27
C VAL A 307 19.50 22.92 1.70
N CYS A 308 19.30 23.98 2.49
CA CYS A 308 18.68 25.23 2.01
C CYS A 308 19.44 25.86 0.83
N LEU A 309 20.77 25.87 0.89
CA LEU A 309 21.59 26.38 -0.22
C LEU A 309 21.43 25.54 -1.48
N ILE A 310 21.46 24.21 -1.37
CA ILE A 310 21.29 23.30 -2.50
C ILE A 310 19.90 23.46 -3.12
N ILE A 311 18.85 23.53 -2.31
CA ILE A 311 17.48 23.71 -2.80
C ILE A 311 17.36 25.04 -3.54
N LYS A 312 17.92 26.12 -2.99
CA LYS A 312 17.93 27.42 -3.65
C LYS A 312 18.64 27.35 -5.00
N ASP A 313 19.83 26.74 -5.05
CA ASP A 313 20.59 26.58 -6.29
C ASP A 313 19.79 25.75 -7.32
N LEU A 314 19.13 24.67 -6.92
CA LEU A 314 18.30 23.85 -7.83
C LEU A 314 17.11 24.63 -8.40
N ILE A 315 16.45 25.45 -7.58
CA ILE A 315 15.35 26.32 -8.00
C ILE A 315 15.85 27.41 -8.95
N ASP A 316 16.99 28.04 -8.63
CA ASP A 316 17.62 29.05 -9.48
C ASP A 316 18.06 28.45 -10.83
N LEU A 317 18.36 27.15 -10.87
CA LEU A 317 18.63 26.36 -12.07
C LEU A 317 17.34 25.82 -12.75
N GLY A 318 16.16 26.24 -12.31
CA GLY A 318 14.88 26.02 -13.00
C GLY A 318 14.07 24.81 -12.54
N LEU A 319 14.51 24.07 -11.52
CA LEU A 319 13.73 22.96 -10.95
C LEU A 319 12.53 23.52 -10.18
N GLN A 320 11.35 22.90 -10.32
CA GLN A 320 10.17 23.35 -9.60
C GLN A 320 10.19 22.85 -8.15
N PRO A 321 9.70 23.64 -7.17
CA PRO A 321 9.68 23.21 -5.77
C PRO A 321 8.94 21.87 -5.54
N GLU A 322 7.92 21.57 -6.35
CA GLU A 322 7.15 20.32 -6.25
C GLU A 322 7.94 19.08 -6.70
N GLU A 323 9.07 19.25 -7.37
CA GLU A 323 9.99 18.20 -7.79
C GLU A 323 11.02 17.84 -6.71
N ILE A 324 11.05 18.59 -5.59
CA ILE A 324 12.01 18.45 -4.49
C ILE A 324 11.28 17.94 -3.24
N GLY A 325 11.84 16.93 -2.59
CA GLY A 325 11.31 16.34 -1.35
C GLY A 325 12.39 15.86 -0.41
#